data_AF-A0A3R8QB13-F1
#
_entry.id   AF-A0A3R8QB13-F1
#
_cell.length_a   1.000
_cell.length_b   1.000
_cell.length_c   1.000
_cell.angle_alpha   90.00
_cell.angle_beta   90.00
_cell.angle_gamma   90.00
#
_symmetry.space_group_name_H-M   'P 1'
#
loop_
_entity.id
_entity.type
_entity.pdbx_description
1 polymer ?
#
loop_
_entity_poly.entity_id
_entity_poly.type
_entity_poly.pdbx_seq_one_letter_code
_entity_poly.pdbx_strand_id
1 'polypeptide(L)'
;MLTALVTTSGPITRLAYNLTAWKAAPRRLDLDGREVRLEGFHAMDQNTVSLTDPRGNRTVLLLIPATMTERRGNAVLARASSPDNTASPHDLLTEDPRPASAPIPKQAETSPEARWETDGGHLLIERS
;
A
#
# COMPACT_ATOMS: atom_id res chain seq x y z
N MET A 1 -13.56 12.09 -1.63
CA MET A 1 -12.36 11.28 -1.89
C MET A 1 -11.24 11.52 -0.87
N LEU A 2 -10.94 12.76 -0.46
CA LEU A 2 -9.86 13.01 0.53
C LEU A 2 -10.13 12.39 1.91
N THR A 3 -11.39 12.35 2.37
CA THR A 3 -11.78 11.77 3.66
C THR A 3 -11.38 10.29 3.79
N ALA A 4 -11.52 9.50 2.72
CA ALA A 4 -11.14 8.08 2.73
C ALA A 4 -9.63 7.86 2.91
N LEU A 5 -8.81 8.81 2.43
CA LEU A 5 -7.36 8.78 2.62
C LEU A 5 -7.01 9.00 4.09
N VAL A 6 -7.68 9.94 4.74
CA VAL A 6 -7.47 10.28 6.16
C VAL A 6 -7.80 9.09 7.06
N THR A 7 -8.91 8.39 6.78
CA THR A 7 -9.34 7.23 7.56
C THR A 7 -8.30 6.11 7.56
N THR A 8 -7.57 5.93 6.45
CA THR A 8 -6.55 4.88 6.31
C THR A 8 -5.14 5.34 6.71
N SER A 9 -4.84 6.64 6.67
CA SER A 9 -3.51 7.18 6.98
C SER A 9 -3.28 7.58 8.45
N GLY A 10 -4.34 7.60 9.27
CA GLY A 10 -4.28 8.17 10.63
C GLY A 10 -4.25 9.70 10.62
N PRO A 11 -3.99 10.35 11.78
CA PRO A 11 -4.07 11.80 11.90
C PRO A 11 -2.99 12.50 11.05
N ILE A 12 -3.42 13.40 10.17
CA ILE A 12 -2.54 14.21 9.32
C ILE A 12 -2.67 15.70 9.66
N THR A 13 -1.58 16.45 9.49
CA THR A 13 -1.56 17.91 9.66
C THR A 13 -1.27 18.64 8.35
N ARG A 14 -0.60 17.96 7.40
CA ARG A 14 -0.27 18.53 6.09
C ARG A 14 -0.47 17.51 4.98
N LEU A 15 -0.94 18.00 3.84
CA LEU A 15 -1.00 17.27 2.58
C LEU A 15 -0.31 18.12 1.51
N ALA A 16 0.79 17.60 0.98
CA ALA A 16 1.55 18.21 -0.10
C ALA A 16 1.27 17.50 -1.43
N TYR A 17 1.15 18.29 -2.50
CA TYR A 17 0.76 17.79 -3.83
C TYR A 17 1.42 18.60 -4.96
N ASN A 18 1.41 18.04 -6.17
CA ASN A 18 1.89 18.74 -7.36
C ASN A 18 0.83 19.71 -7.94
N LEU A 19 1.19 20.98 -8.12
CA LEU A 19 0.30 22.04 -8.63
C LEU A 19 -0.09 21.92 -10.11
N THR A 20 0.71 21.20 -10.90
CA THR A 20 0.40 20.89 -12.31
C THR A 20 -0.62 19.77 -12.41
N ALA A 21 -0.55 18.78 -11.49
CA ALA A 21 -1.42 17.62 -11.51
C ALA A 21 -2.78 17.86 -10.83
N TRP A 22 -2.81 18.70 -9.79
CA TRP A 22 -4.01 18.93 -8.98
C TRP A 22 -4.40 20.40 -9.01
N LYS A 23 -5.68 20.67 -9.28
CA LYS A 23 -6.23 22.03 -9.25
C LYS A 23 -6.02 22.63 -7.87
N ALA A 24 -5.70 23.93 -7.84
CA ALA A 24 -5.53 24.69 -6.61
C ALA A 24 -6.71 24.45 -5.64
N ALA A 25 -6.38 23.92 -4.47
CA ALA A 25 -7.33 23.64 -3.40
C ALA A 25 -7.30 24.75 -2.34
N PRO A 26 -8.34 24.86 -1.48
CA PRO A 26 -8.30 25.74 -0.32
C PRO A 26 -7.03 25.51 0.50
N ARG A 27 -6.46 26.55 1.09
CA ARG A 27 -5.19 26.42 1.83
C ARG A 27 -5.29 25.50 3.06
N ARG A 28 -6.50 25.33 3.59
CA ARG A 28 -6.84 24.54 4.76
C ARG A 28 -8.12 23.76 4.48
N LEU A 29 -8.16 22.53 4.93
CA LEU A 29 -9.32 21.66 4.84
C LEU A 29 -9.61 21.09 6.22
N ASP A 30 -10.85 21.20 6.67
CA ASP A 30 -11.29 20.48 7.87
C ASP A 30 -11.58 19.02 7.49
N LEU A 31 -10.87 18.10 8.16
CA LEU A 31 -11.05 16.66 8.04
C LEU A 31 -11.25 16.10 9.44
N ASP A 32 -12.44 15.58 9.72
CA ASP A 32 -12.83 15.01 11.01
C ASP A 32 -12.53 15.94 12.22
N GLY A 33 -12.81 17.24 12.06
CA GLY A 33 -12.59 18.25 13.10
C GLY A 33 -11.12 18.66 13.26
N ARG A 34 -10.27 18.31 12.28
CA ARG A 34 -8.84 18.65 12.27
C ARG A 34 -8.51 19.46 11.03
N GLU A 35 -7.85 20.58 11.25
CA GLU A 35 -7.35 21.41 10.15
C GLU A 35 -6.13 20.73 9.49
N VAL A 36 -6.28 20.39 8.22
CA VAL A 36 -5.21 19.88 7.36
C VAL A 36 -4.76 20.99 6.43
N ARG A 37 -3.48 21.34 6.50
CA ARG A 37 -2.88 22.34 5.61
C ARG A 37 -2.57 21.72 4.25
N LEU A 38 -3.08 22.33 3.19
CA LEU A 38 -2.80 21.92 1.81
C LEU A 38 -1.65 22.74 1.26
N GLU A 39 -0.60 22.07 0.77
CA GLU A 39 0.62 22.70 0.26
C GLU A 39 0.89 22.24 -1.18
N GLY A 40 0.91 23.19 -2.11
CA GLY A 40 1.18 22.90 -3.52
C GLY A 40 2.64 23.17 -3.89
N PHE A 41 3.27 22.26 -4.62
CA PHE A 41 4.66 22.38 -5.08
C PHE A 41 4.81 21.92 -6.53
N HIS A 42 5.49 22.68 -7.40
CA HIS A 42 5.75 22.23 -8.78
C HIS A 42 6.83 21.14 -8.89
N ALA A 43 7.74 21.08 -7.91
CA ALA A 43 8.86 20.13 -7.92
C ALA A 43 8.50 18.71 -7.45
N MET A 44 7.29 18.49 -6.92
CA MET A 44 6.84 17.16 -6.53
C MET A 44 6.52 16.30 -7.75
N ASP A 45 6.65 14.98 -7.63
CA ASP A 45 6.16 14.08 -8.68
C ASP A 45 4.63 14.19 -8.80
N GLN A 46 4.13 14.27 -10.04
CA GLN A 46 2.72 14.47 -10.37
C GLN A 46 1.82 13.31 -9.93
N ASN A 47 2.39 12.12 -9.76
CA ASN A 47 1.70 10.90 -9.39
C ASN A 47 1.80 10.61 -7.90
N THR A 48 2.23 11.58 -7.09
CA THR A 48 2.38 11.38 -5.65
C THR A 48 1.67 12.44 -4.83
N VAL A 49 1.27 12.05 -3.63
CA VAL A 49 0.92 12.97 -2.55
C VAL A 49 1.75 12.65 -1.33
N SER A 50 2.05 13.67 -0.53
CA SER A 50 2.82 13.51 0.70
C SER A 50 1.96 13.91 1.88
N LEU A 51 1.85 13.02 2.85
CA LEU A 51 1.17 13.25 4.12
C LEU A 51 2.21 13.49 5.21
N THR A 52 1.93 14.42 6.11
CA THR A 52 2.74 14.65 7.30
C THR A 52 1.89 14.57 8.54
N ASP A 53 2.31 13.72 9.48
CA ASP A 53 1.64 13.53 10.76
C ASP A 53 1.99 14.67 11.76
N PRO A 54 1.33 14.75 12.93
CA PRO A 54 1.67 15.75 13.96
C PRO A 54 3.09 15.64 14.54
N ARG A 55 3.76 14.49 14.39
CA ARG A 55 5.14 14.25 14.84
C ARG A 55 6.16 14.65 13.78
N GLY A 56 5.72 15.04 12.57
CA GLY A 56 6.57 15.40 11.44
C GLY A 56 6.98 14.20 10.59
N ASN A 57 6.47 13.00 10.84
CA ASN A 57 6.74 11.84 9.99
C ASN A 57 6.05 12.03 8.64
N ARG A 58 6.79 11.74 7.57
CA ARG A 58 6.35 11.95 6.20
C ARG A 58 6.09 10.61 5.51
N THR A 59 4.89 10.45 4.96
CA THR A 59 4.49 9.30 4.14
C THR A 59 4.17 9.78 2.73
N VAL A 60 4.80 9.18 1.72
CA VAL A 60 4.51 9.48 0.30
C VAL A 60 3.66 8.37 -0.27
N LEU A 61 2.57 8.74 -0.93
CA LEU A 61 1.61 7.81 -1.52
C LEU A 61 1.60 7.97 -3.03
N LEU A 62 1.65 6.84 -3.75
CA LEU A 62 1.46 6.76 -5.19
C LEU A 62 -0.03 6.84 -5.52
N LEU A 63 -0.39 7.68 -6.49
CA LEU A 63 -1.73 7.80 -7.02
C LEU A 63 -1.90 6.85 -8.21
N ILE A 64 -2.86 5.92 -8.11
CA ILE A 64 -3.27 5.09 -9.24
C ILE A 64 -4.42 5.82 -9.96
N PRO A 65 -4.28 6.17 -11.26
CA PRO A 65 -5.34 6.83 -12.02
C PRO A 65 -6.62 5.99 -12.03
N ALA A 66 -7.79 6.63 -11.85
CA ALA A 66 -9.08 5.94 -11.88
C ALA A 66 -9.42 5.32 -13.25
N THR A 67 -8.76 5.77 -14.32
CA THR A 67 -8.86 5.18 -15.67
C THR A 67 -8.05 3.89 -15.82
N MET A 68 -7.17 3.57 -14.87
CA MET A 68 -6.39 2.35 -14.87
C MET A 68 -7.29 1.16 -14.52
N THR A 69 -7.17 0.07 -15.28
CA THR A 69 -7.92 -1.16 -14.99
C THR A 69 -7.48 -1.74 -13.65
N GLU A 70 -8.39 -2.42 -12.95
CA GLU A 70 -8.10 -3.06 -11.66
C GLU A 70 -6.89 -4.01 -11.74
N ARG A 71 -6.82 -4.82 -12.81
CA ARG A 71 -5.68 -5.73 -13.06
C ARG A 71 -4.35 -4.96 -13.09
N ARG A 72 -4.30 -3.85 -13.82
CA ARG A 72 -3.09 -3.05 -13.95
C ARG A 72 -2.77 -2.34 -12.62
N GLY A 73 -3.78 -1.77 -11.96
CA GLY A 73 -3.63 -1.14 -10.64
C GLY A 73 -3.08 -2.10 -9.58
N ASN A 74 -3.60 -3.33 -9.51
CA ASN A 74 -3.11 -4.36 -8.59
C ASN A 74 -1.66 -4.75 -8.88
N ALA A 75 -1.28 -4.82 -10.16
CA ALA A 75 0.08 -5.15 -10.54
C ALA A 75 1.07 -3.99 -10.29
N VAL A 76 0.64 -2.73 -10.45
CA VAL A 76 1.40 -1.56 -9.98
C VAL A 76 1.60 -1.62 -8.46
N LEU A 77 0.52 -1.90 -7.71
CA LEU A 77 0.59 -2.00 -6.25
C LEU A 77 1.57 -3.10 -5.82
N ALA A 78 1.47 -4.29 -6.40
CA ALA A 78 2.37 -5.41 -6.12
C ALA A 78 3.84 -5.05 -6.38
N ARG A 79 4.13 -4.36 -7.50
CA ARG A 79 5.48 -3.91 -7.81
C ARG A 79 5.96 -2.82 -6.85
N ALA A 80 5.12 -1.84 -6.53
CA ALA A 80 5.45 -0.76 -5.62
C ALA A 80 5.72 -1.26 -4.19
N SER A 81 5.04 -2.34 -3.77
CA SER A 81 5.23 -2.98 -2.46
C SER A 81 6.43 -3.93 -2.39
N SER A 82 7.15 -4.15 -3.50
CA SER A 82 8.37 -4.95 -3.48
C SER A 82 9.46 -4.24 -2.68
N PRO A 83 10.13 -4.91 -1.73
CA PRO A 83 11.13 -4.29 -0.86
C PRO A 83 12.35 -3.73 -1.62
N ASP A 84 12.65 -4.27 -2.80
CA ASP A 84 13.79 -3.86 -3.63
C ASP A 84 13.37 -2.91 -4.78
N ASN A 85 12.15 -2.36 -4.74
CA ASN A 85 11.68 -1.49 -5.81
C ASN A 85 12.39 -0.13 -5.80
N THR A 86 13.04 0.20 -6.91
CA THR A 86 13.72 1.48 -7.17
C THR A 86 13.10 2.29 -8.31
N ALA A 87 11.99 1.81 -8.88
CA ALA A 87 11.31 2.47 -9.99
C ALA A 87 10.71 3.82 -9.57
N SER A 88 10.76 4.82 -10.46
CA SER A 88 10.09 6.10 -10.21
C SER A 88 8.56 5.93 -10.24
N PRO A 89 7.80 6.86 -9.61
CA PRO A 89 6.34 6.85 -9.69
C PRO A 89 5.82 6.81 -11.13
N HIS A 90 6.47 7.56 -12.03
CA HIS A 90 6.13 7.57 -13.45
C HIS A 90 6.34 6.20 -14.11
N ASP A 91 7.47 5.54 -13.82
CA ASP A 91 7.79 4.22 -14.41
C ASP A 91 6.85 3.14 -13.91
N LEU A 92 6.47 3.20 -12.62
CA LEU A 92 5.49 2.28 -12.02
C LEU A 92 4.13 2.34 -12.73
N LEU A 93 3.73 3.51 -13.22
CA LEU A 93 2.43 3.69 -13.87
C LEU A 93 2.46 3.42 -15.39
N THR A 94 3.61 3.69 -16.02
CA THR A 94 3.77 3.63 -17.48
C THR A 94 4.16 2.23 -17.96
N GLU A 95 5.03 1.55 -17.25
CA GLU A 95 5.45 0.20 -17.63
C GLU A 95 4.30 -0.78 -17.42
N ASP A 96 4.02 -1.62 -18.44
CA ASP A 96 3.19 -2.78 -18.19
C ASP A 96 3.94 -3.70 -17.22
N PRO A 97 3.33 -4.04 -16.07
CA PRO A 97 3.95 -4.95 -15.14
C PRO A 97 4.14 -6.28 -15.85
N ARG A 98 5.39 -6.58 -16.23
CA ARG A 98 5.78 -7.93 -16.63
C ARG A 98 5.32 -8.84 -15.51
N PRO A 99 4.61 -9.96 -15.80
CA PRO A 99 4.28 -10.91 -14.76
C PRO A 99 5.58 -11.22 -14.03
N ALA A 100 5.59 -11.03 -12.71
CA ALA A 100 6.72 -11.43 -11.88
C ALA A 100 7.09 -12.83 -12.33
N SER A 101 8.34 -13.01 -12.80
CA SER A 101 8.82 -14.30 -13.29
C SER A 101 8.32 -15.38 -12.34
N ALA A 102 7.46 -16.27 -12.84
CA ALA A 102 6.84 -17.29 -12.03
C ALA A 102 7.91 -17.98 -11.17
N PRO A 103 7.61 -18.36 -9.91
CA PRO A 103 8.55 -19.16 -9.13
C PRO A 103 8.97 -20.34 -9.99
N ILE A 104 10.28 -20.51 -10.21
CA ILE A 104 10.81 -21.73 -10.79
C ILE A 104 10.28 -22.85 -9.89
N PRO A 105 9.44 -23.79 -10.39
CA PRO A 105 8.96 -24.87 -9.54
C PRO A 105 10.17 -25.68 -9.09
N LYS A 106 10.49 -25.58 -7.78
CA LYS A 106 11.47 -26.45 -7.15
C LYS A 106 10.89 -27.85 -7.18
N GLN A 107 11.33 -28.65 -8.16
CA GLN A 107 10.95 -30.05 -8.28
C GLN A 107 11.19 -30.77 -6.94
N ALA A 108 10.21 -31.58 -6.58
CA ALA A 108 10.10 -32.46 -5.43
C ALA A 108 11.41 -32.85 -4.72
N GLU A 109 11.56 -32.41 -3.47
CA GLU A 109 12.23 -33.20 -2.45
C GLU A 109 11.17 -33.69 -1.47
N THR A 110 10.78 -34.95 -1.66
CA THR A 110 10.04 -35.74 -0.68
C THR A 110 10.88 -35.96 0.57
N SER A 111 10.40 -35.56 1.75
CA SER A 111 10.70 -36.24 3.00
C SER A 111 9.77 -35.82 4.15
N PRO A 112 9.56 -36.70 5.14
CA PRO A 112 8.22 -36.96 5.70
C PRO A 112 8.15 -36.66 7.19
N GLU A 113 7.50 -35.57 7.61
CA GLU A 113 7.13 -35.37 9.02
C GLU A 113 5.73 -34.76 9.15
N ALA A 114 4.76 -35.33 8.43
CA ALA A 114 3.34 -35.25 8.73
C ALA A 114 2.98 -36.09 9.98
N ARG A 115 3.75 -35.95 11.06
CA ARG A 115 3.63 -36.77 12.29
C ARG A 115 2.95 -36.05 13.45
N TRP A 116 2.49 -34.82 13.25
CA TRP A 116 1.77 -34.06 14.27
C TRP A 116 0.31 -33.96 13.85
N GLU A 117 -0.58 -34.46 14.73
CA GLU A 117 -2.05 -34.52 14.65
C GLU A 117 -2.68 -35.81 14.14
N THR A 118 -2.58 -36.86 14.93
CA THR A 118 -3.72 -37.71 15.31
C THR A 118 -3.35 -38.23 16.70
N ASP A 119 -3.95 -37.81 17.79
CA ASP A 119 -5.30 -38.20 18.16
C ASP A 119 -5.75 -37.33 19.36
N GLY A 120 -6.94 -36.76 19.26
CA GLY A 120 -7.57 -36.00 20.31
C GLY A 120 -8.60 -36.86 21.04
N GLY A 121 -8.48 -36.92 22.37
CA GLY A 121 -9.67 -36.89 23.23
C GLY A 121 -10.17 -38.21 23.84
N HIS A 122 -10.29 -38.11 25.17
CA HIS A 122 -11.29 -38.73 26.05
C HIS A 122 -11.07 -40.13 26.62
N LEU A 123 -10.78 -40.10 27.94
CA LEU A 123 -11.42 -40.83 29.04
C LEU A 123 -11.82 -42.29 28.81
N LEU A 124 -11.41 -43.17 29.73
CA LEU A 124 -12.28 -43.92 30.66
C LEU A 124 -11.43 -44.96 31.44
N ILE A 125 -11.56 -44.95 32.79
CA ILE A 125 -11.72 -46.09 33.74
C ILE A 125 -11.06 -47.45 33.39
N GLU A 126 -10.50 -48.29 34.27
CA GLU A 126 -10.53 -48.46 35.73
C GLU A 126 -9.69 -49.74 36.06
N ARG A 127 -9.01 -49.73 37.21
CA ARG A 127 -8.59 -50.83 38.12
C ARG A 127 -7.76 -52.04 37.64
N SER A 128 -6.71 -52.32 38.43
CA SER A 128 -6.72 -53.39 39.46
C SER A 128 -5.69 -53.09 40.55
#